data_AF-A0A7T0PC50-F1
#
_entry.id   AF-A0A7T0PC50-F1
#
_cell.length_a   1.000
_cell.length_b   1.000
_cell.length_c   1.000
_cell.angle_alpha   90.00
_cell.angle_beta   90.00
_cell.angle_gamma   90.00
#
_symmetry.space_group_name_H-M   'P 1'
#
loop_
_entity.id
_entity.type
_entity.pdbx_description
1 polymer ?
#
loop_
_entity_poly.entity_id
_entity_poly.type
_entity_poly.pdbx_seq_one_letter_code
_entity_poly.pdbx_strand_id
1 'polypeptide(L)'
;MMLLGAARHAPAELSADFKRFYGVDDWRTLKPTRAADWCAAMISQTESWTHRAINPDWQWSLLHNQWGVLASDALRWLQWAKTKDGQRNMNRPKPFPRPRVAKKSDYVSVPIDELERRLAAPRENYVEKST
;
A
#
# COMPACT_ATOMS: atom_id res chain seq x y z
N MET A 1 15.91 -3.84 10.93
CA MET A 1 14.68 -3.15 11.41
C MET A 1 13.37 -3.88 11.08
N MET A 2 13.31 -4.72 10.05
CA MET A 2 12.06 -5.38 9.60
C MET A 2 11.49 -6.40 10.62
N LEU A 3 12.33 -7.22 11.24
CA LEU A 3 11.93 -8.23 12.24
C LEU A 3 11.20 -7.62 13.45
N LEU A 4 11.71 -6.51 13.99
CA LEU A 4 11.14 -5.88 15.18
C LEU A 4 9.77 -5.25 14.87
N GLY A 5 9.62 -4.65 13.69
CA GLY A 5 8.34 -4.11 13.22
C GLY A 5 7.30 -5.22 13.02
N ALA A 6 7.70 -6.34 12.41
CA ALA A 6 6.86 -7.51 12.25
C ALA A 6 6.42 -8.10 13.60
N ALA A 7 7.34 -8.24 14.54
CA ALA A 7 7.05 -8.76 15.88
C ALA A 7 6.08 -7.86 16.67
N ARG A 8 6.08 -6.55 16.43
CA ARG A 8 5.15 -5.61 17.07
C ARG A 8 3.76 -5.64 16.43
N HIS A 9 3.69 -5.78 15.10
CA HIS A 9 2.43 -5.67 14.37
C HIS A 9 1.68 -6.99 14.24
N ALA A 10 2.42 -8.09 14.00
CA ALA A 10 1.87 -9.41 13.69
C ALA A 10 2.69 -10.53 14.39
N PRO A 11 2.68 -10.61 15.74
CA PRO A 11 3.53 -11.55 16.49
C PRO A 11 3.14 -13.02 16.30
N ALA A 12 1.84 -13.31 16.14
CA ALA A 12 1.34 -14.68 16.00
C ALA A 12 1.68 -15.23 14.60
N GLU A 13 1.46 -14.42 13.57
CA GLU A 13 1.76 -14.72 12.18
C GLU A 13 3.26 -14.88 11.96
N LEU A 14 4.07 -14.04 12.60
CA LEU A 14 5.52 -14.16 12.59
C LEU A 14 5.97 -15.51 13.14
N SER A 15 5.47 -15.90 14.32
CA SER A 15 5.84 -17.16 14.95
C SER A 15 5.37 -18.37 14.13
N ALA A 16 4.15 -18.30 13.57
CA ALA A 16 3.61 -19.33 12.70
C ALA A 16 4.41 -19.48 11.40
N ASP A 17 4.81 -18.38 10.76
CA ASP A 17 5.64 -18.44 9.55
C ASP A 17 7.05 -18.95 9.86
N PHE A 18 7.67 -18.55 10.97
CA PHE A 18 8.97 -19.10 11.37
C PHE A 18 8.91 -20.62 11.56
N LYS A 19 7.82 -21.12 12.15
CA LYS A 19 7.58 -22.56 12.27
C LYS A 19 7.34 -23.21 10.90
N ARG A 20 6.53 -22.59 10.05
CA ARG A 20 6.16 -23.11 8.72
C ARG A 20 7.35 -23.20 7.76
N PHE A 21 8.16 -22.14 7.66
CA PHE A 21 9.25 -22.06 6.68
C PHE A 21 10.56 -22.66 7.19
N TYR A 22 10.86 -22.51 8.48
CA TYR A 22 12.17 -22.87 9.04
C TYR A 22 12.09 -23.97 10.11
N GLY A 23 10.89 -24.43 10.49
CA GLY A 23 10.70 -25.46 11.51
C GLY A 23 10.95 -24.99 12.95
N VAL A 24 11.20 -23.69 13.16
CA VAL A 24 11.58 -23.10 14.45
C VAL A 24 10.34 -22.64 15.22
N ASP A 25 10.15 -23.17 16.43
CA ASP A 25 9.01 -22.80 17.29
C ASP A 25 9.13 -21.40 17.90
N ASP A 26 10.32 -21.05 18.41
CA ASP A 26 10.62 -19.70 18.89
C ASP A 26 11.87 -19.13 18.20
N TRP A 27 11.65 -18.12 17.37
CA TRP A 27 12.69 -17.46 16.59
C TRP A 27 13.69 -16.68 17.46
N ARG A 28 13.35 -16.37 18.72
CA ARG A 28 14.25 -15.67 19.66
C ARG A 28 15.45 -16.52 20.10
N THR A 29 15.36 -17.83 19.93
CA THR A 29 16.47 -18.76 20.17
C THR A 29 17.60 -18.61 19.15
N LEU A 30 17.31 -18.03 17.99
CA LEU A 30 18.27 -17.80 16.93
C LEU A 30 19.12 -16.57 17.21
N LYS A 31 20.33 -16.53 16.62
CA LYS A 31 21.13 -15.31 16.58
C LYS A 31 20.30 -14.17 15.93
N PRO A 32 20.25 -12.97 16.52
CA PRO A 32 19.38 -11.89 16.03
C PRO A 32 19.59 -11.53 14.56
N THR A 33 20.83 -11.58 14.07
CA THR A 33 21.17 -11.34 12.66
C THR A 33 20.52 -12.38 11.75
N ARG A 34 20.67 -13.66 12.07
CA ARG A 34 20.06 -14.76 11.31
C ARG A 34 18.53 -14.69 11.32
N ALA A 35 17.93 -14.40 12.47
CA ALA A 35 16.49 -14.22 12.57
C ALA A 35 16.01 -13.05 11.68
N ALA A 36 16.78 -11.95 11.63
CA ALA A 36 16.46 -10.81 10.77
C ALA A 36 16.57 -11.16 9.28
N ASP A 37 17.63 -11.86 8.87
CA ASP A 37 17.84 -12.27 7.48
C ASP A 37 16.72 -13.22 7.01
N TRP A 38 16.38 -14.22 7.83
CA TRP A 38 15.30 -15.17 7.54
C TRP A 38 13.93 -14.49 7.50
N CYS A 39 13.68 -13.56 8.41
CA CYS A 39 12.46 -12.75 8.42
C CYS A 39 12.35 -11.93 7.13
N ALA A 40 13.44 -11.29 6.68
CA ALA A 40 13.44 -10.51 5.45
C ALA A 40 13.17 -11.39 4.20
N ALA A 41 13.83 -12.54 4.11
CA ALA A 41 13.61 -13.50 3.02
C ALA A 41 12.16 -14.02 3.01
N MET A 42 11.61 -14.32 4.18
CA MET A 42 10.24 -14.80 4.35
C MET A 42 9.20 -13.73 3.98
N ILE A 43 9.36 -12.50 4.46
CA ILE A 43 8.44 -11.39 4.17
C ILE A 43 8.48 -10.99 2.69
N SER A 44 9.54 -11.30 1.95
CA SER A 44 9.57 -11.07 0.50
C SER A 44 8.59 -11.98 -0.27
N GLN A 45 8.16 -13.09 0.34
CA GLN A 45 7.26 -14.06 -0.28
C GLN A 45 5.80 -13.71 -0.01
N THR A 46 4.96 -13.81 -1.05
CA THR A 46 3.52 -13.55 -0.95
C THR A 46 2.75 -14.60 -0.15
N GLU A 47 3.37 -15.75 0.10
CA GLU A 47 2.80 -16.84 0.90
C GLU A 47 2.95 -16.64 2.41
N SER A 48 3.86 -15.77 2.84
CA SER A 48 4.06 -15.44 4.25
C SER A 48 2.80 -14.78 4.80
N TRP A 49 2.30 -15.31 5.92
CA TRP A 49 1.17 -14.70 6.62
C TRP A 49 1.56 -13.37 7.23
N THR A 50 2.79 -13.27 7.72
CA THR A 50 3.40 -12.03 8.22
C THR A 50 3.40 -10.94 7.15
N HIS A 51 3.78 -11.28 5.91
CA HIS A 51 3.71 -10.34 4.78
C HIS A 51 2.29 -9.80 4.58
N ARG A 52 1.30 -10.70 4.58
CA ARG A 52 -0.11 -10.35 4.37
C ARG A 52 -0.69 -9.50 5.50
N ALA A 53 -0.25 -9.75 6.75
CA ALA A 53 -0.67 -8.98 7.91
C ALA A 53 -0.06 -7.56 7.93
N ILE A 54 1.21 -7.42 7.57
CA ILE A 54 1.91 -6.13 7.56
C ILE A 54 1.49 -5.24 6.39
N ASN A 55 1.19 -5.83 5.23
CA ASN A 55 0.81 -5.09 4.04
C ASN A 55 -0.64 -5.43 3.65
N PRO A 56 -1.64 -4.65 4.08
CA PRO A 56 -3.05 -4.88 3.71
C PRO A 56 -3.28 -4.91 2.19
N ASP A 57 -2.46 -4.17 1.44
CA ASP A 57 -2.54 -4.09 -0.02
C ASP A 57 -1.70 -5.18 -0.73
N TRP A 58 -1.25 -6.21 -0.03
CA TRP A 58 -0.39 -7.27 -0.60
C TRP A 58 -1.01 -7.91 -1.85
N GLN A 59 -2.34 -8.04 -1.89
CA GLN A 59 -3.06 -8.62 -3.04
C GLN A 59 -2.84 -7.82 -4.32
N TRP A 60 -2.57 -6.51 -4.22
CA TRP A 60 -2.28 -5.67 -5.38
C TRP A 60 -0.87 -5.84 -5.93
N SER A 61 0.03 -6.47 -5.15
CA SER A 61 1.35 -6.88 -5.65
C SER A 61 1.26 -8.14 -6.52
N LEU A 62 0.11 -8.82 -6.53
CA LEU A 62 -0.11 -10.00 -7.36
C LEU A 62 -0.41 -9.57 -8.80
N LEU A 63 0.39 -10.08 -9.74
CA LEU A 63 0.27 -9.75 -11.16
C LEU A 63 -1.12 -10.04 -11.73
N HIS A 64 -1.72 -11.17 -11.35
CA HIS A 64 -3.06 -11.56 -11.83
C HIS A 64 -4.15 -10.57 -11.41
N ASN A 65 -4.06 -10.00 -10.21
CA ASN A 65 -5.02 -9.00 -9.75
C ASN A 65 -4.87 -7.68 -10.54
N GLN A 66 -3.63 -7.27 -10.83
CA GLN A 66 -3.38 -6.09 -11.65
C GLN A 66 -3.94 -6.25 -13.07
N TRP A 67 -3.74 -7.42 -13.67
CA TRP A 67 -4.26 -7.73 -15.01
C TRP A 67 -5.78 -7.81 -15.02
N GLY A 68 -6.39 -8.44 -14.01
CA GLY A 68 -7.85 -8.51 -13.87
C GLY A 68 -8.48 -7.12 -13.78
N VAL A 69 -7.87 -6.21 -13.01
CA VAL A 69 -8.33 -4.82 -12.89
C VAL A 69 -8.19 -4.07 -14.22
N LEU A 70 -7.06 -4.20 -14.91
CA LEU A 70 -6.85 -3.58 -16.23
C LEU A 70 -7.86 -4.07 -17.28
N ALA A 71 -8.08 -5.38 -17.35
CA ALA A 71 -9.07 -5.97 -18.25
C ALA A 71 -10.49 -5.48 -17.92
N SER A 72 -10.83 -5.38 -16.64
CA SER A 72 -12.13 -4.89 -16.19
C SER A 72 -12.33 -3.40 -16.51
N ASP A 73 -11.30 -2.56 -16.31
CA ASP A 73 -11.31 -1.14 -16.71
C ASP A 73 -11.54 -1.00 -18.22
N ALA A 74 -10.81 -1.76 -19.04
CA ALA A 74 -10.94 -1.75 -20.49
C ALA A 74 -12.33 -2.21 -20.95
N LEU A 75 -12.88 -3.26 -20.33
CA LEU A 75 -14.20 -3.77 -20.68
C LEU A 75 -15.32 -2.77 -20.34
N ARG A 76 -15.27 -2.15 -19.15
CA ARG A 76 -16.23 -1.09 -18.76
C ARG A 76 -16.15 0.09 -19.72
N TRP A 77 -14.94 0.47 -20.14
CA TRP A 77 -14.75 1.53 -21.12
C TRP A 77 -15.33 1.17 -22.49
N LEU A 78 -15.07 -0.05 -22.99
CA LEU A 78 -15.62 -0.53 -24.26
C LEU A 78 -17.14 -0.62 -24.25
N GLN A 79 -17.73 -1.08 -23.13
CA GLN A 79 -19.18 -1.11 -22.96
C GLN A 79 -19.76 0.31 -23.01
N TRP A 80 -19.15 1.24 -22.26
CA TRP A 80 -19.56 2.64 -22.26
C TRP A 80 -19.43 3.29 -23.65
N ALA A 81 -18.33 3.05 -24.37
CA ALA A 81 -18.08 3.62 -25.69
C ALA A 81 -19.18 3.27 -26.73
N LYS A 82 -19.88 2.14 -26.54
CA LYS A 82 -21.00 1.70 -27.38
C LYS A 82 -22.34 2.37 -27.03
N THR A 83 -22.43 3.12 -25.93
CA THR A 83 -23.66 3.77 -25.49
C THR A 83 -23.84 5.15 -26.13
N LYS A 84 -25.06 5.71 -26.09
CA LYS A 84 -25.33 7.10 -26.48
C LYS A 84 -24.53 8.10 -25.64
N ASP A 85 -24.30 7.77 -24.37
CA ASP A 85 -23.46 8.57 -23.46
C ASP A 85 -22.00 8.56 -23.92
N GLY A 86 -21.49 7.42 -24.38
CA GLY A 86 -20.17 7.30 -24.99
C GLY A 86 -20.01 8.16 -26.24
N GLN A 87 -21.00 8.16 -27.14
CA GLN A 87 -21.02 9.01 -28.33
C GLN A 87 -21.03 10.50 -27.99
N ARG A 88 -21.66 10.88 -26.87
CA ARG A 88 -21.73 12.26 -26.36
C ARG A 88 -20.60 12.59 -25.37
N ASN A 89 -19.67 11.66 -25.14
CA ASN A 89 -18.59 11.78 -24.15
C ASN A 89 -19.07 12.18 -22.74
N MET A 90 -20.23 11.67 -22.32
CA MET A 90 -20.80 11.91 -20.99
C MET A 90 -20.64 10.68 -20.09
N ASN A 91 -20.61 10.88 -18.76
CA ASN A 91 -20.63 9.80 -17.76
C ASN A 91 -19.54 8.73 -17.96
N ARG A 92 -18.32 9.13 -18.33
CA ARG A 92 -17.22 8.19 -18.54
C ARG A 92 -16.96 7.37 -17.26
N PRO A 93 -16.86 6.03 -17.36
CA PRO A 93 -16.65 5.18 -16.21
C PRO A 93 -15.31 5.51 -15.53
N LYS A 94 -15.35 5.65 -14.20
CA LYS A 94 -14.15 5.80 -13.38
C LYS A 94 -13.41 4.47 -13.28
N PRO A 95 -12.06 4.46 -13.41
CA PRO A 95 -11.25 3.27 -13.17
C PRO A 95 -11.50 2.69 -11.77
N PHE A 96 -11.28 1.39 -11.61
CA PHE A 96 -11.30 0.78 -10.29
C PHE A 96 -10.29 1.47 -9.36
N PRO A 97 -10.63 1.65 -8.06
CA PRO A 97 -9.74 2.30 -7.11
C PRO A 97 -8.52 1.40 -6.88
N ARG A 98 -7.33 1.93 -7.19
CA ARG A 98 -6.05 1.24 -6.96
C ARG A 98 -5.39 1.81 -5.70
N PRO A 99 -4.78 0.98 -4.85
CA PRO A 99 -4.02 1.47 -3.71
C PRO A 99 -2.88 2.34 -4.18
N ARG A 100 -2.56 3.37 -3.39
CA ARG A 100 -1.44 4.29 -3.64
C ARG A 100 -1.52 5.10 -4.93
N VAL A 101 -2.60 5.02 -5.71
CA VAL A 101 -2.93 6.11 -6.64
C VAL A 101 -3.27 7.29 -5.74
N ALA A 102 -2.31 8.21 -5.64
CA ALA A 102 -2.46 9.42 -4.85
C ALA A 102 -3.85 10.00 -5.15
N LYS A 103 -4.68 10.15 -4.11
CA LYS A 103 -5.78 11.11 -4.19
C LYS A 103 -5.16 12.38 -4.76
N LYS A 104 -5.78 13.00 -5.76
CA LYS A 104 -5.33 14.30 -6.26
C LYS A 104 -5.02 15.14 -5.02
N SER A 105 -3.75 15.44 -4.84
CA SER A 105 -3.32 16.24 -3.71
C SER A 105 -3.98 17.59 -3.88
N ASP A 106 -4.59 18.08 -2.81
CA ASP A 106 -5.15 19.42 -2.72
C ASP A 106 -4.01 20.45 -2.66
N TYR A 107 -3.13 20.43 -3.66
CA TYR A 107 -2.12 21.45 -3.82
C TYR A 107 -2.82 22.72 -4.30
N VAL A 108 -2.92 23.68 -3.41
CA VAL A 108 -3.26 25.04 -3.76
C VAL A 108 -1.99 25.68 -4.34
N SER A 109 -2.06 26.16 -5.57
CA SER A 109 -1.00 27.00 -6.13
C SER A 109 -0.99 28.33 -5.39
N VAL A 110 0.12 28.64 -4.73
CA VAL A 110 0.30 29.88 -3.95
C VAL A 110 1.45 30.68 -4.61
N PRO A 111 1.35 32.03 -4.68
CA PRO A 111 2.47 32.86 -5.13
C PRO A 111 3.74 32.62 -4.31
N ILE A 112 4.91 32.79 -4.95
CA ILE A 112 6.21 32.42 -4.35
C ILE A 112 6.48 33.18 -3.04
N ASP A 113 6.12 34.46 -2.96
CA ASP A 113 6.30 35.30 -1.77
C ASP A 113 5.54 34.77 -0.55
N GLU A 114 4.35 34.20 -0.77
CA GLU A 114 3.53 33.63 0.30
C GLU A 114 4.04 32.24 0.71
N LEU A 115 4.57 31.46 -0.25
CA LEU A 115 5.24 30.19 0.05
C LEU A 115 6.47 30.42 0.93
N GLU A 116 7.32 31.38 0.60
CA GLU A 116 8.53 31.72 1.37
C GLU A 116 8.18 32.18 2.79
N ARG A 117 7.13 33.00 2.94
CA ARG A 117 6.64 33.44 4.25
C ARG A 117 6.16 32.26 5.11
N ARG A 118 5.44 31.29 4.51
CA ARG A 118 4.98 30.08 5.22
C ARG A 118 6.12 29.15 5.60
N LEU A 119 7.17 29.07 4.79
CA LEU A 119 8.36 28.27 5.07
C LEU A 119 9.27 28.90 6.13
N ALA A 120 9.33 30.24 6.19
CA ALA A 120 10.10 30.99 7.18
C ALA A 120 9.45 31.00 8.59
N ALA A 121 8.16 30.68 8.68
CA ALA A 121 7.47 30.57 9.96
C ALA A 121 7.97 29.35 10.76
N PRO A 122 8.21 29.47 12.08
CA PRO A 122 8.57 28.34 12.92
C PRO A 122 7.48 27.26 12.88
N ARG A 123 7.88 25.99 12.75
CA ARG A 123 7.02 24.82 12.50
C ARG A 123 6.09 24.41 13.66
N GLU A 124 5.72 25.33 14.55
CA GLU A 124 5.15 24.97 15.85
C GLU A 124 3.62 24.97 15.93
N ASN A 125 2.87 25.18 14.84
CA ASN A 125 1.41 25.15 14.88
C ASN A 125 0.76 24.52 13.63
N TYR A 126 0.90 23.20 13.45
CA TYR A 126 -0.01 22.42 12.62
C TYR A 126 -0.82 21.48 13.51
N VAL A 127 -1.82 22.05 14.21
CA VAL A 127 -2.92 21.27 14.80
C VAL A 127 -4.10 21.39 13.85
N GLU A 128 -4.41 20.30 13.15
CA GLU A 128 -5.56 20.19 12.26
C GLU A 128 -6.87 20.40 13.04
N LYS A 129 -7.67 21.39 12.64
CA LYS A 129 -9.13 21.33 12.83
C LYS A 129 -9.72 20.87 11.50
N SER A 130 -9.96 19.57 11.39
CA SER A 130 -10.82 19.00 10.36
C SER A 130 -12.28 19.05 10.83
N THR A 131 -13.09 19.87 10.16
CA THR A 131 -14.56 19.76 10.19
C THR A 131 -15.01 19.20 8.85
#